data_AF-A0A8R2LUI6-F1
#
_entry.id   AF-A0A8R2LUI6-F1
#
_cell.length_a   1.000
_cell.length_b   1.000
_cell.length_c   1.000
_cell.angle_alpha   90.00
_cell.angle_beta   90.00
_cell.angle_gamma   90.00
#
_symmetry.space_group_name_H-M   'P 1'
#
loop_
_entity.id
_entity.type
_entity.pdbx_description
1 polymer ?
#
loop_
_entity_poly.entity_id
_entity_poly.type
_entity_poly.pdbx_seq_one_letter_code
_entity_poly.pdbx_strand_id
1 'polypeptide(L)'
;MRFHYLRSCLRGSAALVIKNIDFTSENYNNAWDLLCQRYDKDQLLIHNHVQALFSVAPCSKESSKSLRYLIDVTNKNIRALKTLKQPTEHWDTLIIFMISQKLDSSTSRYWEEHRNKLSEPPTLNQFIFFIENQINLLEKIEENSKINLKSKETNNNNYNNKSTNYIIQSNSNQIQSNHSKCPLCNENHLLYTCETFRSLPTEVRIEKAKKFKVCMNCLRLGHTDRTCKLSHCKYCKARHNTLLHSEPERSAASNPMPGADNVAFSANFEHSNTASFILLSTAMVRVRGADGTKHPARVLLDNGSTANFVTDAFSSKLGLSRHGTSSTTITVKAVHIELVTALSSEAYIAALKRFVSRRGKPRSIWSDNGTNFVGACNELKGVLSNSDIASFMSQEGIDFNFSPPYSPHFNGLAEAAVKATKGHLKKLLSLTHLTYEEMSSCLCQIEAILNSRPLTPISSDPLDLTALTPAHFLIGRPLTSVPHPQITDGNITRLERYQRVELIRQHFWKRFINEYISLLQQKSKWSTSTGSLIPGTLVLVKDRTLPALLWPLGRITKTYPGSDGITRVAEVKTRTGTVVRGFNSICPLPLH
;
A
#
# COMPACT_ATOMS: atom_id res chain seq x y z
N MET A 1 -56.48 20.99 16.84
CA MET A 1 -55.80 20.01 17.73
C MET A 1 -54.72 19.17 17.04
N ARG A 2 -54.95 18.57 15.85
CA ARG A 2 -53.95 17.70 15.18
C ARG A 2 -52.62 18.39 14.82
N PHE A 3 -52.65 19.65 14.36
CA PHE A 3 -51.43 20.42 14.05
C PHE A 3 -50.57 20.71 15.29
N HIS A 4 -51.21 21.11 16.40
CA HIS A 4 -50.48 21.34 17.66
C HIS A 4 -49.81 20.06 18.17
N TYR A 5 -50.49 18.92 18.04
CA TYR A 5 -49.91 17.62 18.37
C TYR A 5 -48.70 17.30 17.48
N LEU A 6 -48.83 17.45 16.15
CA LEU A 6 -47.72 17.25 15.21
C LEU A 6 -46.50 18.11 15.55
N ARG A 7 -46.68 19.40 15.83
CA ARG A 7 -45.56 20.29 16.20
C ARG A 7 -44.91 19.88 17.53
N SER A 8 -45.69 19.42 18.50
CA SER A 8 -45.17 18.94 19.79
C SER A 8 -44.31 17.67 19.64
N CYS A 9 -44.59 16.86 18.62
CA CYS A 9 -43.85 15.63 18.32
C CYS A 9 -42.53 15.87 17.56
N LEU A 10 -42.33 17.05 16.95
CA LEU A 10 -41.15 17.35 16.11
C LEU A 10 -40.07 18.08 16.90
N ARG A 11 -38.80 17.73 16.67
CA ARG A 11 -37.63 18.37 17.30
C ARG A 11 -36.55 18.70 16.27
N GLY A 12 -35.71 19.68 16.57
CA GLY A 12 -34.54 20.02 15.75
C GLY A 12 -34.90 20.43 14.33
N SER A 13 -34.20 19.87 13.33
CA SER A 13 -34.36 20.25 11.92
C SER A 13 -35.75 19.97 11.35
N ALA A 14 -36.44 18.94 11.83
CA ALA A 14 -37.80 18.63 11.40
C ALA A 14 -38.83 19.66 11.91
N ALA A 15 -38.65 20.18 13.13
CA ALA A 15 -39.48 21.26 13.66
C ALA A 15 -39.26 22.58 12.90
N LEU A 16 -38.03 22.83 12.42
CA LEU A 16 -37.72 24.02 11.61
C LEU A 16 -38.47 24.04 10.27
N VAL A 17 -38.76 22.87 9.68
CA VAL A 17 -39.47 22.77 8.38
C VAL A 17 -40.86 23.39 8.44
N ILE A 18 -41.57 23.16 9.54
CA ILE A 18 -42.96 23.61 9.69
C ILE A 18 -43.09 24.78 10.68
N LYS A 19 -41.96 25.37 11.10
CA LYS A 19 -41.93 26.42 12.14
C LYS A 19 -42.67 27.69 11.72
N ASN A 20 -42.66 27.98 10.43
CA ASN A 20 -43.23 29.20 9.84
C ASN A 20 -44.61 28.98 9.19
N ILE A 21 -45.25 27.82 9.44
CA ILE A 21 -46.59 27.52 8.91
C ILE A 21 -47.62 27.88 9.97
N ASP A 22 -48.61 28.70 9.59
CA ASP A 22 -49.67 29.14 10.49
C ASP A 22 -50.60 27.99 10.89
N PHE A 23 -51.09 28.04 12.14
CA PHE A 23 -51.91 27.01 12.77
C PHE A 23 -53.35 27.00 12.26
N THR A 24 -53.55 26.58 11.02
CA THR A 24 -54.87 26.33 10.44
C THR A 24 -55.07 24.84 10.16
N SER A 25 -56.33 24.40 10.12
CA SER A 25 -56.68 23.01 9.78
C SER A 25 -56.30 22.63 8.35
N GLU A 26 -56.33 23.58 7.42
CA GLU A 26 -55.92 23.40 6.02
C GLU A 26 -54.41 23.23 5.89
N ASN A 27 -53.63 23.95 6.68
CA ASN A 27 -52.16 23.88 6.63
C ASN A 27 -51.58 22.59 7.21
N TYR A 28 -52.36 21.79 7.95
CA TYR A 28 -51.91 20.51 8.50
C TYR A 28 -51.42 19.55 7.42
N ASN A 29 -52.17 19.42 6.33
CA ASN A 29 -51.82 18.52 5.24
C ASN A 29 -50.54 19.03 4.53
N ASN A 30 -50.43 20.34 4.29
CA ASN A 30 -49.22 20.94 3.71
C ASN A 30 -47.97 20.74 4.60
N ALA A 31 -48.12 20.91 5.91
CA ALA A 31 -47.03 20.69 6.88
C ALA A 31 -46.62 19.21 6.95
N TRP A 32 -47.59 18.29 6.92
CA TRP A 32 -47.36 16.86 6.88
C TRP A 32 -46.68 16.43 5.58
N ASP A 33 -47.14 16.93 4.43
CA ASP A 33 -46.56 16.64 3.12
C ASP A 33 -45.14 17.18 2.99
N LEU A 34 -44.82 18.37 3.54
CA LEU A 34 -43.46 18.89 3.58
C LEU A 34 -42.52 18.05 4.46
N LEU A 35 -43.03 17.50 5.56
CA LEU A 35 -42.27 16.59 6.41
C LEU A 35 -42.07 15.25 5.73
N CYS A 36 -43.09 14.70 5.08
CA CYS A 36 -42.97 13.49 4.28
C CYS A 36 -42.01 13.71 3.11
N GLN A 37 -42.12 14.81 2.37
CA GLN A 37 -41.22 15.13 1.27
C GLN A 37 -39.75 15.22 1.70
N ARG A 38 -39.49 15.65 2.94
CA ARG A 38 -38.12 15.79 3.46
C ARG A 38 -37.60 14.56 4.21
N TYR A 39 -38.48 13.77 4.82
CA TYR A 39 -38.10 12.71 5.76
C TYR A 39 -38.71 11.34 5.49
N ASP A 40 -39.66 11.22 4.56
CA ASP A 40 -40.22 9.95 4.11
C ASP A 40 -39.27 9.30 3.10
N LYS A 41 -38.23 8.68 3.68
CA LYS A 41 -37.03 8.17 3.02
C LYS A 41 -37.27 6.91 2.17
N ASP A 42 -38.51 6.49 1.97
CA ASP A 42 -38.85 5.29 1.20
C ASP A 42 -38.35 5.39 -0.23
N GLN A 43 -38.48 6.56 -0.87
CA GLN A 43 -37.91 6.81 -2.21
C GLN A 43 -36.38 6.67 -2.25
N LEU A 44 -35.69 7.16 -1.21
CA LEU A 44 -34.24 7.04 -1.10
C LEU A 44 -33.81 5.59 -0.85
N LEU A 45 -34.58 4.85 -0.05
CA LEU A 45 -34.36 3.42 0.19
C LEU A 45 -34.59 2.60 -1.08
N ILE A 46 -35.67 2.87 -1.82
CA ILE A 46 -35.95 2.27 -3.13
C ILE A 46 -34.78 2.54 -4.07
N HIS A 47 -34.35 3.80 -4.20
CA HIS A 47 -33.21 4.16 -5.06
C HIS A 47 -31.94 3.40 -4.67
N ASN A 48 -31.60 3.35 -3.38
CA ASN A 48 -30.41 2.64 -2.90
C ASN A 48 -30.47 1.13 -3.19
N HIS A 49 -31.63 0.49 -3.00
CA HIS A 49 -31.80 -0.94 -3.28
C HIS A 49 -31.78 -1.24 -4.78
N VAL A 50 -32.38 -0.40 -5.62
CA VAL A 50 -32.29 -0.52 -7.08
C VAL A 50 -30.85 -0.31 -7.53
N GLN A 51 -30.17 0.75 -7.08
CA GLN A 51 -28.77 1.02 -7.41
C GLN A 51 -27.86 -0.16 -7.02
N ALA A 52 -28.11 -0.77 -5.84
CA ALA A 52 -27.37 -1.93 -5.38
C ALA A 52 -27.51 -3.15 -6.31
N LEU A 53 -28.68 -3.33 -6.97
CA LEU A 53 -28.88 -4.39 -7.97
C LEU A 53 -28.05 -4.15 -9.25
N PHE A 54 -27.90 -2.89 -9.69
CA PHE A 54 -27.08 -2.55 -10.87
C PHE A 54 -25.58 -2.58 -10.58
N SER A 55 -25.18 -2.20 -9.37
CA SER A 55 -23.77 -2.04 -8.97
C SER A 55 -23.09 -3.33 -8.51
N VAL A 56 -23.75 -4.50 -8.58
CA VAL A 56 -23.12 -5.76 -8.17
C VAL A 56 -21.90 -6.05 -9.06
N ALA A 57 -20.79 -6.41 -8.43
CA ALA A 57 -19.53 -6.69 -9.11
C ALA A 57 -19.61 -7.97 -9.95
N PRO A 58 -19.04 -8.00 -11.17
CA PRO A 58 -19.02 -9.19 -12.01
C PRO A 58 -18.08 -10.28 -11.46
N CYS A 59 -18.48 -11.54 -11.62
CA CYS A 59 -17.68 -12.70 -11.28
C CYS A 59 -16.63 -12.95 -12.36
N SER A 60 -15.35 -12.67 -12.07
CA SER A 60 -14.26 -12.85 -13.06
C SER A 60 -13.81 -14.30 -13.24
N LYS A 61 -14.11 -15.17 -12.27
CA LYS A 61 -13.70 -16.58 -12.24
C LYS A 61 -14.79 -17.40 -11.56
N GLU A 62 -14.90 -18.66 -11.97
CA GLU A 62 -15.81 -19.63 -11.36
C GLU A 62 -15.48 -19.81 -9.87
N SER A 63 -16.42 -19.47 -8.99
CA SER A 63 -16.23 -19.51 -7.54
C SER A 63 -17.57 -19.61 -6.81
N SER A 64 -17.73 -20.67 -6.01
CA SER A 64 -18.87 -20.91 -5.12
C SER A 64 -19.22 -19.69 -4.26
N LYS A 65 -18.19 -19.05 -3.67
CA LYS A 65 -18.33 -17.87 -2.81
C LYS A 65 -18.83 -16.63 -3.56
N SER A 66 -18.34 -16.42 -4.77
CA SER A 66 -18.69 -15.23 -5.57
C SER A 66 -20.12 -15.34 -6.10
N LEU A 67 -20.51 -16.54 -6.58
CA LEU A 67 -21.88 -16.83 -7.01
C LEU A 67 -22.88 -16.73 -5.85
N ARG A 68 -22.51 -17.22 -4.65
CA ARG A 68 -23.38 -17.09 -3.46
C ARG A 68 -23.61 -15.64 -3.08
N TYR A 69 -22.54 -14.84 -3.06
CA TYR A 69 -22.66 -13.40 -2.79
C TYR A 69 -23.58 -12.70 -3.80
N LEU A 70 -23.48 -13.05 -5.09
CA LEU A 70 -24.31 -12.50 -6.16
C LEU A 70 -25.81 -12.79 -5.92
N ILE A 71 -26.18 -14.02 -5.57
CA ILE A 71 -27.56 -14.37 -5.20
C ILE A 71 -27.99 -13.64 -3.93
N ASP A 72 -27.17 -13.67 -2.88
CA ASP A 72 -27.53 -13.10 -1.57
C ASP A 72 -27.83 -11.59 -1.68
N VAL A 73 -27.00 -10.84 -2.42
CA VAL A 73 -27.22 -9.41 -2.66
C VAL A 73 -28.48 -9.19 -3.49
N THR A 74 -28.70 -9.99 -4.53
CA THR A 74 -29.89 -9.88 -5.39
C THR A 74 -31.16 -10.12 -4.58
N ASN A 75 -31.24 -11.25 -3.87
CA ASN A 75 -32.38 -11.61 -3.04
C ASN A 75 -32.63 -10.62 -1.91
N LYS A 76 -31.57 -10.13 -1.24
CA LYS A 76 -31.70 -9.11 -0.20
C LYS A 76 -32.38 -7.84 -0.72
N ASN A 77 -31.93 -7.32 -1.86
CA ASN A 77 -32.48 -6.09 -2.41
C ASN A 77 -33.89 -6.28 -2.98
N ILE A 78 -34.17 -7.41 -3.62
CA ILE A 78 -35.53 -7.73 -4.11
C ILE A 78 -36.52 -7.86 -2.95
N ARG A 79 -36.15 -8.55 -1.86
CA ARG A 79 -36.99 -8.64 -0.65
C ARG A 79 -37.25 -7.27 -0.04
N ALA A 80 -36.22 -6.42 0.06
CA ALA A 80 -36.37 -5.07 0.58
C ALA A 80 -37.29 -4.21 -0.30
N LEU A 81 -37.15 -4.30 -1.63
CA LEU A 81 -38.03 -3.60 -2.58
C LEU A 81 -39.48 -4.10 -2.51
N LYS A 82 -39.69 -5.41 -2.31
CA LYS A 82 -41.02 -5.98 -2.05
C LYS A 82 -41.63 -5.42 -0.76
N THR A 83 -40.84 -5.31 0.32
CA THR A 83 -41.29 -4.67 1.57
C THR A 83 -41.65 -3.19 1.37
N LEU A 84 -40.93 -2.49 0.48
CA LEU A 84 -41.21 -1.11 0.06
C LEU A 84 -42.30 -1.00 -1.02
N LYS A 85 -43.14 -2.04 -1.16
CA LYS A 85 -44.30 -2.11 -2.06
C LYS A 85 -43.96 -1.92 -3.55
N GLN A 86 -42.73 -2.20 -3.96
CA GLN A 86 -42.37 -2.21 -5.38
C GLN A 86 -42.85 -3.49 -6.07
N PRO A 87 -43.26 -3.43 -7.36
CA PRO A 87 -43.84 -4.56 -8.08
C PRO A 87 -42.77 -5.56 -8.56
N THR A 88 -42.00 -6.11 -7.63
CA THR A 88 -40.86 -6.99 -7.95
C THR A 88 -41.25 -8.34 -8.57
N GLU A 89 -42.54 -8.69 -8.55
CA GLU A 89 -43.07 -9.95 -9.08
C GLU A 89 -43.03 -10.02 -10.62
N HIS A 90 -42.86 -8.89 -11.28
CA HIS A 90 -42.86 -8.78 -12.74
C HIS A 90 -41.45 -8.52 -13.30
N TRP A 91 -40.42 -8.58 -12.46
CA TRP A 91 -39.06 -8.16 -12.83
C TRP A 91 -38.14 -9.31 -13.21
N ASP A 92 -38.65 -10.54 -13.25
CA ASP A 92 -37.90 -11.77 -13.51
C ASP A 92 -36.98 -11.64 -14.73
N THR A 93 -37.52 -11.23 -15.88
CA THR A 93 -36.74 -11.07 -17.12
C THR A 93 -35.60 -10.06 -16.97
N LEU A 94 -35.86 -8.92 -16.32
CA LEU A 94 -34.88 -7.85 -16.14
C LEU A 94 -33.77 -8.27 -15.17
N ILE A 95 -34.14 -8.87 -14.03
CA ILE A 95 -33.18 -9.33 -13.03
C ILE A 95 -32.32 -10.46 -13.60
N ILE A 96 -32.92 -11.44 -14.28
CA ILE A 96 -32.18 -12.54 -14.90
C ILE A 96 -31.17 -11.99 -15.91
N PHE A 97 -31.58 -11.05 -16.78
CA PHE A 97 -30.66 -10.43 -17.72
C PHE A 97 -29.53 -9.65 -17.01
N MET A 98 -29.86 -8.83 -16.01
CA MET A 98 -28.85 -8.06 -15.27
C MET A 98 -27.83 -8.96 -14.57
N ILE A 99 -28.28 -10.02 -13.92
CA ILE A 99 -27.40 -10.92 -13.16
C ILE A 99 -26.63 -11.85 -14.10
N SER A 100 -27.19 -12.26 -15.25
CA SER A 100 -26.47 -13.08 -16.22
C SER A 100 -25.24 -12.37 -16.81
N GLN A 101 -25.31 -11.03 -16.99
CA GLN A 101 -24.16 -10.21 -17.40
C GLN A 101 -23.05 -10.14 -16.33
N LYS A 102 -23.32 -10.56 -15.09
CA LYS A 102 -22.36 -10.57 -13.98
C LYS A 102 -21.76 -11.95 -13.73
N LEU A 103 -22.18 -12.99 -14.45
CA LEU A 103 -21.63 -14.34 -14.31
C LEU A 103 -20.26 -14.45 -14.99
N ASP A 104 -19.43 -15.39 -14.52
CA ASP A 104 -18.20 -15.75 -15.21
C ASP A 104 -18.52 -16.51 -16.51
N SER A 105 -17.54 -16.60 -17.41
CA SER A 105 -17.72 -17.21 -18.74
C SER A 105 -18.18 -18.67 -18.69
N SER A 106 -17.76 -19.43 -17.67
CA SER A 106 -18.15 -20.84 -17.54
C SER A 106 -19.60 -20.95 -17.08
N THR A 107 -19.96 -20.27 -15.98
CA THR A 107 -21.32 -20.27 -15.44
C THR A 107 -22.34 -19.66 -16.41
N SER A 108 -21.96 -18.59 -17.11
CA SER A 108 -22.79 -17.98 -18.16
C SER A 108 -23.11 -18.96 -19.29
N ARG A 109 -22.11 -19.72 -19.76
CA ARG A 109 -22.32 -20.76 -20.78
C ARG A 109 -23.30 -21.84 -20.31
N TYR A 110 -23.14 -22.32 -19.07
CA TYR A 110 -24.05 -23.33 -18.49
C TYR A 110 -25.47 -22.79 -18.32
N TRP A 111 -25.61 -21.51 -17.97
CA TRP A 111 -26.92 -20.87 -17.87
C TRP A 111 -27.62 -20.81 -19.23
N GLU A 112 -26.93 -20.37 -20.29
CA GLU A 112 -27.53 -20.32 -21.63
C GLU A 112 -27.91 -21.71 -22.14
N GLU A 113 -27.11 -22.75 -21.84
CA GLU A 113 -27.47 -24.13 -22.17
C GLU A 113 -28.72 -24.60 -21.41
N HIS A 114 -28.86 -24.23 -20.13
CA HIS A 114 -30.05 -24.55 -19.34
C HIS A 114 -31.28 -23.78 -19.84
N ARG A 115 -31.12 -22.50 -20.15
CA ARG A 115 -32.16 -21.61 -20.67
C ARG A 115 -32.72 -22.11 -22.01
N ASN A 116 -31.85 -22.59 -22.91
CA ASN A 116 -32.27 -23.13 -24.21
C ASN A 116 -33.10 -24.43 -24.10
N LYS A 117 -33.13 -25.08 -22.93
CA LYS A 117 -33.95 -26.27 -22.66
C LYS A 117 -35.35 -25.93 -22.14
N LEU A 118 -35.62 -24.66 -21.82
CA LEU A 118 -36.91 -24.21 -21.30
C LEU A 118 -37.82 -23.77 -22.46
N SER A 119 -39.07 -24.24 -22.47
CA SER A 119 -40.08 -23.86 -23.47
C SER A 119 -40.68 -22.47 -23.21
N GLU A 120 -40.56 -21.96 -21.98
CA GLU A 120 -41.11 -20.68 -21.53
C GLU A 120 -39.98 -19.80 -20.96
N PRO A 121 -40.16 -18.46 -20.90
CA PRO A 121 -39.17 -17.57 -20.30
C PRO A 121 -38.89 -17.97 -18.84
N PRO A 122 -37.61 -18.04 -18.42
CA PRO A 122 -37.26 -18.50 -17.09
C PRO A 122 -37.78 -17.54 -16.01
N THR A 123 -38.30 -18.10 -14.93
CA THR A 123 -38.64 -17.35 -13.72
C THR A 123 -37.40 -17.07 -12.87
N LEU A 124 -37.46 -16.04 -12.03
CA LEU A 124 -36.33 -15.69 -11.15
C LEU A 124 -35.98 -16.85 -10.21
N ASN A 125 -36.98 -17.59 -9.73
CA ASN A 125 -36.77 -18.76 -8.86
C ASN A 125 -36.03 -19.89 -9.60
N GLN A 126 -36.36 -20.15 -10.87
CA GLN A 126 -35.63 -21.14 -11.68
C GLN A 126 -34.18 -20.74 -11.91
N PHE A 127 -33.93 -19.44 -12.15
CA PHE A 127 -32.57 -18.92 -12.29
C PHE A 127 -31.76 -19.03 -10.98
N ILE A 128 -32.35 -18.64 -9.85
CA ILE A 128 -31.70 -18.78 -8.53
C ILE A 128 -31.37 -20.24 -8.25
N PHE A 129 -32.32 -21.16 -8.48
CA PHE A 129 -32.11 -22.59 -8.29
C PHE A 129 -30.97 -23.14 -9.16
N PHE A 130 -30.86 -22.70 -10.41
CA PHE A 130 -29.74 -23.05 -11.28
C PHE A 130 -28.39 -22.61 -10.67
N ILE A 131 -28.28 -21.36 -10.21
CA ILE A 131 -27.03 -20.85 -9.63
C ILE A 131 -26.72 -21.55 -8.29
N GLU A 132 -27.72 -21.83 -7.45
CA GLU A 132 -27.56 -22.62 -6.22
C GLU A 132 -27.01 -24.03 -6.51
N ASN A 133 -27.50 -24.69 -7.56
CA ASN A 133 -26.96 -25.98 -7.99
C ASN A 133 -25.50 -25.87 -8.44
N GLN A 134 -25.13 -24.83 -9.17
CA GLN A 134 -23.73 -24.59 -9.56
C GLN A 134 -22.83 -24.34 -8.34
N ILE A 135 -23.32 -23.58 -7.34
CA ILE A 135 -22.60 -23.36 -6.09
C ILE A 135 -22.36 -24.68 -5.37
N ASN A 136 -23.40 -25.50 -5.21
CA ASN A 136 -23.30 -26.80 -4.55
C ASN A 136 -22.34 -27.75 -5.29
N LEU A 137 -22.33 -27.72 -6.63
CA LEU A 137 -21.40 -28.49 -7.45
C LEU A 137 -19.95 -28.07 -7.16
N LEU A 138 -19.67 -26.77 -7.17
CA LEU A 138 -18.35 -26.22 -6.90
C LEU A 138 -17.87 -26.54 -5.49
N GLU A 139 -18.76 -26.47 -4.49
CA GLU A 139 -18.41 -26.85 -3.12
C GLU A 139 -18.08 -28.33 -2.99
N LYS A 140 -18.83 -29.21 -3.65
CA LYS A 140 -18.51 -30.65 -3.70
C LYS A 140 -17.16 -30.92 -4.36
N ILE A 141 -16.83 -30.20 -5.45
CA ILE A 141 -15.52 -30.31 -6.11
C ILE A 141 -14.40 -29.84 -5.16
N GLU A 142 -14.60 -28.71 -4.47
CA GLU A 142 -13.66 -28.17 -3.49
C GLU A 142 -13.47 -29.15 -2.30
N GLU A 143 -14.52 -29.76 -1.79
CA GLU A 143 -14.45 -30.73 -0.70
C GLU A 143 -13.75 -32.03 -1.12
N ASN A 144 -14.06 -32.57 -2.31
CA ASN A 144 -13.38 -33.74 -2.86
C ASN A 144 -11.87 -33.47 -3.06
N SER A 145 -11.50 -32.25 -3.44
CA SER A 145 -10.08 -31.85 -3.53
C SER A 145 -9.39 -31.84 -2.15
N LYS A 146 -10.10 -31.42 -1.09
CA LYS A 146 -9.59 -31.41 0.29
C LYS A 146 -9.51 -32.82 0.90
N ILE A 147 -10.44 -33.71 0.58
CA ILE A 147 -10.42 -35.11 1.04
C ILE A 147 -9.23 -35.84 0.43
N ASN A 148 -8.93 -35.63 -0.86
CA ASN A 148 -7.75 -36.18 -1.53
C ASN A 148 -6.42 -35.63 -0.99
N LEU A 149 -6.43 -34.48 -0.29
CA LEU A 149 -5.27 -33.92 0.41
C LEU A 149 -5.09 -34.55 1.80
N LYS A 150 -6.20 -34.81 2.52
CA LYS A 150 -6.17 -35.41 3.87
C LYS A 150 -5.82 -36.91 3.87
N SER A 151 -6.16 -37.66 2.83
CA SER A 151 -5.79 -39.08 2.70
C SER A 151 -4.28 -39.31 2.48
N LYS A 152 -3.49 -38.25 2.24
CA LYS A 152 -2.03 -38.32 2.19
C LYS A 152 -1.34 -38.02 3.52
N GLU A 153 -2.06 -37.55 4.54
CA GLU A 153 -1.46 -37.12 5.83
C GLU A 153 -1.45 -38.22 6.92
N THR A 154 -2.03 -39.40 6.68
CA THR A 154 -2.10 -40.48 7.71
C THR A 154 -0.96 -41.50 7.68
N ASN A 155 0.02 -41.39 6.79
CA ASN A 155 1.21 -42.24 6.79
C ASN A 155 2.48 -41.40 6.95
N ASN A 156 2.84 -41.04 8.19
CA ASN A 156 4.22 -41.06 8.71
C ASN A 156 4.29 -40.42 10.11
N ASN A 157 4.21 -41.26 11.14
CA ASN A 157 4.80 -40.96 12.45
C ASN A 157 6.20 -41.59 12.48
N ASN A 158 7.26 -40.78 12.41
CA ASN A 158 8.41 -40.94 13.31
C ASN A 158 9.38 -39.75 13.25
N TYR A 159 9.90 -39.45 14.43
CA TYR A 159 10.77 -38.34 14.79
C TYR A 159 12.11 -38.30 14.04
N ASN A 160 12.55 -37.11 13.62
CA ASN A 160 13.80 -36.50 14.14
C ASN A 160 14.01 -35.07 13.65
N ASN A 161 14.49 -34.23 14.58
CA ASN A 161 15.03 -32.90 14.33
C ASN A 161 16.22 -32.95 13.37
N LYS A 162 16.19 -32.14 12.29
CA LYS A 162 17.28 -31.19 11.93
C LYS A 162 16.93 -30.40 10.68
N SER A 163 17.25 -29.11 10.76
CA SER A 163 17.60 -28.18 9.68
C SER A 163 17.95 -28.80 8.33
N THR A 164 17.47 -28.22 7.22
CA THR A 164 18.30 -27.66 6.14
C THR A 164 17.47 -27.15 4.96
N ASN A 165 17.91 -26.02 4.42
CA ASN A 165 18.07 -25.68 3.00
C ASN A 165 17.14 -26.37 1.98
N TYR A 166 16.32 -25.58 1.30
CA TYR A 166 15.71 -26.02 0.04
C TYR A 166 16.72 -25.90 -1.11
N ILE A 167 17.42 -27.02 -1.33
CA ILE A 167 17.91 -27.44 -2.65
C ILE A 167 16.71 -28.07 -3.37
N ILE A 168 16.43 -27.60 -4.58
CA ILE A 168 15.45 -28.22 -5.48
C ILE A 168 16.20 -29.33 -6.22
N GLN A 169 15.91 -30.59 -5.87
CA GLN A 169 16.26 -31.73 -6.71
C GLN A 169 14.98 -32.42 -7.18
N SER A 170 14.89 -32.48 -8.50
CA SER A 170 13.90 -33.19 -9.32
C SER A 170 13.83 -34.67 -8.97
N ASN A 171 12.62 -35.26 -9.05
CA ASN A 171 12.51 -36.65 -9.45
C ASN A 171 11.46 -36.85 -10.53
N SER A 172 11.97 -37.37 -11.62
CA SER A 172 11.35 -37.91 -12.82
C SER A 172 10.73 -39.28 -12.57
N ASN A 173 9.59 -39.55 -13.21
CA ASN A 173 9.25 -40.73 -14.02
C ASN A 173 7.72 -40.73 -14.22
N GLN A 174 7.12 -40.90 -15.39
CA GLN A 174 7.59 -41.33 -16.71
C GLN A 174 6.54 -40.87 -17.73
N ILE A 175 6.95 -40.09 -18.74
CA ILE A 175 6.37 -40.17 -20.09
C ILE A 175 7.58 -40.20 -21.02
N GLN A 176 7.86 -41.37 -21.59
CA GLN A 176 8.94 -41.57 -22.55
C GLN A 176 8.58 -40.90 -23.89
N SER A 177 9.45 -40.01 -24.38
CA SER A 177 9.97 -40.04 -25.76
C SER A 177 10.89 -38.85 -26.04
N ASN A 178 12.15 -39.17 -26.40
CA ASN A 178 13.19 -38.33 -27.00
C ASN A 178 13.72 -37.11 -26.21
N HIS A 179 14.49 -37.37 -25.14
CA HIS A 179 15.39 -36.37 -24.56
C HIS A 179 16.62 -36.17 -25.47
N SER A 180 16.64 -35.07 -26.22
CA SER A 180 17.88 -34.58 -26.83
C SER A 180 18.77 -33.99 -25.73
N LYS A 181 19.94 -34.60 -25.50
CA LYS A 181 21.02 -34.01 -24.70
C LYS A 181 21.33 -32.60 -25.20
N CYS A 182 21.79 -31.72 -24.31
CA CYS A 182 22.16 -30.37 -24.69
C CYS A 182 23.28 -30.41 -25.74
N PRO A 183 23.10 -29.81 -26.94
CA PRO A 183 24.12 -29.86 -27.98
C PRO A 183 25.37 -29.02 -27.66
N LEU A 184 25.35 -28.22 -26.58
CA LEU A 184 26.47 -27.39 -26.15
C LEU A 184 27.36 -28.03 -25.07
N CYS A 185 26.77 -28.61 -24.03
CA CYS A 185 27.50 -29.17 -22.88
C CYS A 185 27.30 -30.69 -22.72
N ASN A 186 26.52 -31.32 -23.60
CA ASN A 186 26.22 -32.75 -23.58
C ASN A 186 25.50 -33.29 -22.32
N GLU A 187 25.04 -32.40 -21.44
CA GLU A 187 24.26 -32.74 -20.24
C GLU A 187 22.76 -32.88 -20.53
N ASN A 188 22.03 -33.49 -19.59
CA ASN A 188 20.61 -33.79 -19.70
C ASN A 188 19.72 -32.57 -19.42
N HIS A 189 19.78 -31.56 -20.28
CA HIS A 189 18.85 -30.43 -20.29
C HIS A 189 18.71 -29.84 -21.71
N LEU A 190 17.73 -28.95 -21.90
CA LEU A 190 17.50 -28.29 -23.18
C LEU A 190 18.44 -27.08 -23.35
N LEU A 191 18.67 -26.63 -24.59
CA LEU A 191 19.65 -25.57 -24.87
C LEU A 191 19.28 -24.23 -24.19
N TYR A 192 17.99 -23.91 -24.05
CA TYR A 192 17.54 -22.68 -23.39
C TYR A 192 17.75 -22.67 -21.86
N THR A 193 17.90 -23.85 -21.25
CA THR A 193 18.21 -24.03 -19.81
C THR A 193 19.71 -24.20 -19.56
N CYS A 194 20.54 -24.24 -20.61
CA CYS A 194 21.97 -24.42 -20.50
C CYS A 194 22.66 -23.16 -19.96
N GLU A 195 23.36 -23.29 -18.83
CA GLU A 195 24.03 -22.18 -18.16
C GLU A 195 25.21 -21.65 -18.99
N THR A 196 25.98 -22.55 -19.61
CA THR A 196 27.06 -22.20 -20.56
C THR A 196 26.54 -21.60 -21.86
N PHE A 197 25.28 -21.83 -22.24
CA PHE A 197 24.66 -21.14 -23.39
C PHE A 197 24.19 -19.74 -23.01
N ARG A 198 23.64 -19.58 -21.79
CA ARG A 198 23.11 -18.31 -21.28
C ARG A 198 24.18 -17.28 -20.95
N SER A 199 25.38 -17.74 -20.58
CA SER A 199 26.53 -16.87 -20.28
C SER A 199 27.23 -16.31 -21.53
N LEU A 200 26.89 -16.79 -22.73
CA LEU A 200 27.50 -16.32 -23.98
C LEU A 200 26.84 -15.02 -24.48
N PRO A 201 27.61 -14.13 -25.15
CA PRO A 201 27.08 -12.96 -25.84
C PRO A 201 25.98 -13.33 -26.85
N THR A 202 25.03 -12.42 -27.09
CA THR A 202 23.84 -12.67 -27.93
C THR A 202 24.21 -13.10 -29.35
N GLU A 203 25.24 -12.50 -29.92
CA GLU A 203 25.76 -12.77 -31.26
C GLU A 203 26.24 -14.22 -31.35
N VAL A 204 27.02 -14.66 -30.34
CA VAL A 204 27.52 -16.03 -30.22
C VAL A 204 26.38 -17.03 -29.97
N ARG A 205 25.34 -16.64 -29.23
CA ARG A 205 24.15 -17.49 -29.01
C ARG A 205 23.38 -17.72 -30.31
N ILE A 206 23.24 -16.69 -31.15
CA ILE A 206 22.59 -16.78 -32.47
C ILE A 206 23.37 -17.73 -33.38
N GLU A 207 24.70 -17.59 -33.42
CA GLU A 207 25.57 -18.47 -34.22
C GLU A 207 25.47 -19.93 -33.77
N LYS A 208 25.53 -20.18 -32.46
CA LYS A 208 25.43 -21.53 -31.91
C LYS A 208 24.04 -22.13 -32.13
N ALA A 209 22.97 -21.35 -32.01
CA ALA A 209 21.61 -21.83 -32.31
C ALA A 209 21.47 -22.26 -33.79
N LYS A 210 22.05 -21.50 -34.72
CA LYS A 210 22.11 -21.87 -36.16
C LYS A 210 22.96 -23.12 -36.38
N LYS A 211 24.14 -23.20 -35.76
CA LYS A 211 25.07 -24.35 -35.87
C LYS A 211 24.44 -25.66 -35.38
N PHE A 212 23.69 -25.62 -34.28
CA PHE A 212 23.02 -26.78 -33.71
C PHE A 212 21.67 -27.12 -34.37
N LYS A 213 21.26 -26.38 -35.41
CA LYS A 213 19.99 -26.59 -36.13
C LYS A 213 18.76 -26.68 -35.22
N VAL A 214 18.74 -25.88 -34.15
CA VAL A 214 17.59 -25.75 -33.26
C VAL A 214 16.63 -24.68 -33.77
N CYS A 215 15.35 -24.79 -33.43
CA CYS A 215 14.35 -23.76 -33.71
C CYS A 215 14.78 -22.42 -33.09
N MET A 216 14.84 -21.35 -33.88
CA MET A 216 15.23 -20.02 -33.41
C MET A 216 14.24 -19.42 -32.41
N ASN A 217 13.00 -19.94 -32.33
CA ASN A 217 11.97 -19.46 -31.40
C ASN A 217 11.97 -20.22 -30.06
N CYS A 218 12.06 -21.54 -30.07
CA CYS A 218 11.98 -22.35 -28.85
C CYS A 218 13.30 -23.02 -28.41
N LEU A 219 14.36 -22.92 -29.23
CA LEU A 219 15.67 -23.55 -29.02
C LEU A 219 15.60 -25.09 -28.82
N ARG A 220 14.62 -25.74 -29.47
CA ARG A 220 14.46 -27.21 -29.51
C ARG A 220 14.75 -27.77 -30.89
N LEU A 221 15.15 -29.03 -30.96
CA LEU A 221 15.38 -29.77 -32.21
C LEU A 221 14.05 -30.23 -32.84
N GLY A 222 14.07 -30.51 -34.15
CA GLY A 222 12.98 -31.19 -34.87
C GLY A 222 11.95 -30.29 -35.57
N HIS A 223 12.03 -28.97 -35.45
CA HIS A 223 11.17 -28.04 -36.20
C HIS A 223 11.83 -26.65 -36.38
N THR A 224 11.29 -25.82 -37.28
CA THR A 224 11.78 -24.46 -37.55
C THR A 224 10.95 -23.41 -36.82
N ASP A 225 11.43 -22.16 -36.77
CA ASP A 225 10.73 -21.02 -36.18
C ASP A 225 9.36 -20.74 -36.84
N ARG A 226 9.22 -21.07 -38.13
CA ARG A 226 7.97 -20.93 -38.90
C ARG A 226 6.87 -21.89 -38.42
N THR A 227 7.22 -23.14 -38.10
CA THR A 227 6.27 -24.17 -37.65
C THR A 227 6.15 -24.25 -36.12
N CYS A 228 6.83 -23.34 -35.41
CA CYS A 228 6.84 -23.30 -33.96
C CYS A 228 5.51 -22.76 -33.38
N LYS A 229 4.91 -23.50 -32.45
CA LYS A 229 3.68 -23.09 -31.74
C LYS A 229 3.94 -22.14 -30.56
N LEU A 230 5.20 -21.90 -30.18
CA LEU A 230 5.53 -20.93 -29.14
C LEU A 230 5.36 -19.49 -29.63
N SER A 231 5.00 -18.60 -28.69
CA SER A 231 4.74 -17.19 -28.96
C SER A 231 5.99 -16.42 -29.41
N HIS A 232 5.82 -15.14 -29.77
CA HIS A 232 6.87 -14.24 -30.24
C HIS A 232 7.78 -13.73 -29.11
N CYS A 233 8.94 -13.18 -29.49
CA CYS A 233 9.89 -12.52 -28.60
C CYS A 233 9.21 -11.42 -27.77
N LYS A 234 9.49 -11.39 -26.47
CA LYS A 234 8.88 -10.44 -25.52
C LYS A 234 9.29 -8.99 -25.72
N TYR A 235 10.40 -8.73 -26.41
CA TYR A 235 10.96 -7.38 -26.58
C TYR A 235 10.59 -6.76 -27.93
N CYS A 236 10.74 -7.49 -29.04
CA CYS A 236 10.49 -6.96 -30.39
C CYS A 236 9.29 -7.58 -31.12
N LYS A 237 8.60 -8.55 -30.51
CA LYS A 237 7.46 -9.27 -31.11
C LYS A 237 7.78 -10.06 -32.40
N ALA A 238 9.05 -10.20 -32.78
CA ALA A 238 9.47 -11.10 -33.86
C ALA A 238 9.53 -12.57 -33.42
N ARG A 239 9.51 -13.52 -34.37
CA ARG A 239 9.50 -14.97 -34.11
C ARG A 239 10.89 -15.52 -33.78
N HIS A 240 11.44 -15.12 -32.65
CA HIS A 240 12.68 -15.67 -32.10
C HIS A 240 12.63 -15.78 -30.57
N ASN A 241 13.53 -16.59 -30.02
CA ASN A 241 13.66 -16.80 -28.60
C ASN A 241 14.22 -15.53 -27.95
N THR A 242 13.68 -15.12 -26.81
CA THR A 242 14.12 -13.94 -26.05
C THR A 242 15.62 -13.95 -25.73
N LEU A 243 16.25 -15.13 -25.61
CA LEU A 243 17.70 -15.25 -25.41
C LEU A 243 18.55 -14.85 -26.64
N LEU A 244 17.94 -14.66 -27.80
CA LEU A 244 18.61 -14.29 -29.05
C LEU A 244 18.33 -12.83 -29.47
N HIS A 245 17.72 -12.02 -28.59
CA HIS A 245 17.36 -10.64 -28.90
C HIS A 245 18.56 -9.68 -28.79
N SER A 246 18.84 -8.92 -29.85
CA SER A 246 19.85 -7.86 -29.89
C SER A 246 19.17 -6.52 -30.23
N GLU A 247 19.54 -5.44 -29.53
CA GLU A 247 19.03 -4.08 -29.74
C GLU A 247 19.87 -3.33 -30.80
N PRO A 248 19.27 -2.49 -31.66
CA PRO A 248 20.03 -1.63 -32.56
C PRO A 248 20.57 -0.39 -31.82
N GLU A 249 21.89 -0.17 -31.85
CA GLU A 249 22.59 0.95 -31.21
C GLU A 249 22.26 2.33 -31.82
N ARG A 250 22.15 3.37 -30.98
CA ARG A 250 22.27 4.78 -31.38
C ARG A 250 23.41 5.45 -30.61
N SER A 251 24.25 6.12 -31.38
CA SER A 251 25.55 6.71 -31.06
C SER A 251 25.51 7.88 -30.07
N ALA A 252 26.52 7.92 -29.20
CA ALA A 252 26.80 8.97 -28.23
C ALA A 252 27.44 10.22 -28.87
N ALA A 253 27.12 11.41 -28.35
CA ALA A 253 27.94 12.60 -28.52
C ALA A 253 27.99 13.41 -27.22
N SER A 254 29.22 13.71 -26.80
CA SER A 254 29.65 14.46 -25.62
C SER A 254 29.95 15.92 -25.96
N ASN A 255 29.65 16.88 -25.08
CA ASN A 255 30.60 17.90 -24.56
C ASN A 255 29.94 19.01 -23.69
N PRO A 256 30.73 19.76 -22.87
CA PRO A 256 30.32 20.42 -21.62
C PRO A 256 30.03 21.93 -21.73
N MET A 257 29.30 22.48 -20.74
CA MET A 257 29.05 23.92 -20.50
C MET A 257 30.13 24.60 -19.65
N PRO A 258 30.28 25.94 -19.76
CA PRO A 258 30.67 26.80 -18.65
C PRO A 258 29.66 27.92 -18.32
N GLY A 259 29.45 28.11 -17.01
CA GLY A 259 29.30 29.40 -16.30
C GLY A 259 28.07 30.29 -16.55
N ALA A 260 27.25 30.50 -15.51
CA ALA A 260 26.40 31.70 -15.42
C ALA A 260 26.24 32.15 -13.96
N ASP A 261 26.52 33.45 -13.74
CA ASP A 261 26.36 34.22 -12.52
C ASP A 261 24.88 34.48 -12.17
N ASN A 262 24.59 34.57 -10.87
CA ASN A 262 23.27 34.95 -10.34
C ASN A 262 23.20 36.46 -10.09
N VAL A 263 22.17 37.12 -10.62
CA VAL A 263 21.69 38.42 -10.14
C VAL A 263 20.27 38.24 -9.62
N ALA A 264 20.06 38.67 -8.38
CA ALA A 264 18.80 38.68 -7.66
C ALA A 264 17.88 39.83 -8.11
N PHE A 265 16.58 39.66 -7.93
CA PHE A 265 15.66 40.78 -7.72
C PHE A 265 14.82 40.54 -6.46
N SER A 266 15.03 41.42 -5.49
CA SER A 266 14.14 41.69 -4.35
C SER A 266 13.05 42.68 -4.77
N ALA A 267 11.94 42.69 -4.02
CA ALA A 267 11.23 43.93 -3.73
C ALA A 267 10.61 43.86 -2.32
N ASN A 268 11.02 44.80 -1.47
CA ASN A 268 10.29 45.21 -0.27
C ASN A 268 9.30 46.32 -0.68
N PHE A 269 8.10 46.37 -0.08
CA PHE A 269 7.59 47.64 0.46
C PHE A 269 6.51 47.40 1.53
N GLU A 270 6.39 48.40 2.40
CA GLU A 270 5.72 48.44 3.70
C GLU A 270 4.18 48.62 3.68
N HIS A 271 3.59 48.34 4.86
CA HIS A 271 2.31 48.81 5.40
C HIS A 271 0.99 48.36 4.71
N SER A 272 0.36 47.32 5.26
CA SER A 272 -0.97 47.39 5.93
C SER A 272 -1.58 45.99 6.12
N ASN A 273 -2.28 45.84 7.24
CA ASN A 273 -3.09 44.69 7.69
C ASN A 273 -3.45 43.61 6.65
N THR A 274 -2.68 42.53 6.60
CA THR A 274 -3.18 41.18 6.27
C THR A 274 -2.27 40.11 6.86
N ALA A 275 -2.89 39.14 7.55
CA ALA A 275 -2.36 37.87 8.05
C ALA A 275 -0.83 37.67 7.98
N SER A 276 -0.19 37.76 9.14
CA SER A 276 1.22 37.39 9.32
C SER A 276 1.42 35.90 9.01
N PHE A 277 1.91 35.60 7.81
CA PHE A 277 2.60 34.34 7.57
C PHE A 277 3.91 34.38 8.38
N ILE A 278 4.06 33.48 9.34
CA ILE A 278 5.36 33.27 10.01
C ILE A 278 6.27 32.58 8.99
N LEU A 279 7.01 33.38 8.24
CA LEU A 279 8.16 32.90 7.46
C LEU A 279 9.27 32.51 8.44
N LEU A 280 9.84 31.32 8.27
CA LEU A 280 11.05 30.94 8.99
C LEU A 280 12.16 31.94 8.64
N SER A 281 12.73 32.56 9.66
CA SER A 281 13.74 33.61 9.47
C SER A 281 14.99 32.99 8.86
N THR A 282 15.56 33.61 7.82
CA THR A 282 16.88 33.18 7.30
C THR A 282 17.88 34.31 7.43
N ALA A 283 19.11 33.97 7.80
CA ALA A 283 20.21 34.91 7.94
C ALA A 283 21.39 34.47 7.08
N MET A 284 22.02 35.41 6.38
CA MET A 284 23.33 35.18 5.79
C MET A 284 24.38 35.44 6.86
N VAL A 285 25.14 34.41 7.22
CA VAL A 285 26.20 34.50 8.22
C VAL A 285 27.53 34.07 7.62
N ARG A 286 28.62 34.51 8.23
CA ARG A 286 29.97 34.03 7.91
C ARG A 286 30.38 33.00 8.94
N VAL A 287 30.41 31.73 8.56
CA VAL A 287 30.81 30.61 9.42
C VAL A 287 32.31 30.39 9.26
N ARG A 288 33.03 30.27 10.39
CA ARG A 288 34.47 30.02 10.41
C ARG A 288 34.74 28.51 10.30
N GLY A 289 35.55 28.11 9.32
CA GLY A 289 36.04 26.73 9.16
C GLY A 289 37.16 26.40 10.13
N ALA A 290 37.55 25.12 10.15
CA ALA A 290 38.65 24.58 10.96
C ALA A 290 40.02 25.18 10.59
N ASP A 291 40.18 25.60 9.34
CA ASP A 291 41.34 26.33 8.83
C ASP A 291 41.32 27.84 9.15
N GLY A 292 40.29 28.31 9.86
CA GLY A 292 40.09 29.72 10.20
C GLY A 292 39.48 30.57 9.07
N THR A 293 39.24 30.01 7.88
CA THR A 293 38.63 30.74 6.77
C THR A 293 37.13 30.94 7.00
N LYS A 294 36.58 32.05 6.51
CA LYS A 294 35.16 32.39 6.70
C LYS A 294 34.38 32.07 5.43
N HIS A 295 33.41 31.18 5.51
CA HIS A 295 32.52 30.86 4.40
C HIS A 295 31.13 31.46 4.62
N PRO A 296 30.52 32.07 3.58
CA PRO A 296 29.15 32.51 3.66
C PRO A 296 28.22 31.29 3.74
N ALA A 297 27.25 31.33 4.66
CA ALA A 297 26.22 30.33 4.84
C ALA A 297 24.87 31.02 4.98
N ARG A 298 23.82 30.40 4.42
CA ARG A 298 22.45 30.77 4.75
C ARG A 298 21.99 29.89 5.90
N VAL A 299 21.69 30.50 7.03
CA VAL A 299 21.15 29.83 8.22
C VAL A 299 19.64 30.03 8.22
N LEU A 300 18.91 28.94 8.44
CA LEU A 300 17.48 28.95 8.75
C LEU A 300 17.34 28.99 10.27
N LEU A 301 16.78 30.07 10.80
CA LEU A 301 16.52 30.28 12.23
C LEU A 301 15.11 29.80 12.55
N ASP A 302 15.04 28.63 13.18
CA ASP A 302 13.79 28.03 13.66
C ASP A 302 13.75 28.07 15.19
N ASN A 303 12.92 28.95 15.75
CA ASN A 303 12.75 29.10 17.20
C ASN A 303 12.14 27.86 17.88
N GLY A 304 11.62 26.90 17.11
CA GLY A 304 11.11 25.62 17.61
C GLY A 304 12.07 24.44 17.43
N SER A 305 13.25 24.63 16.85
CA SER A 305 14.17 23.52 16.58
C SER A 305 14.95 23.09 17.81
N THR A 306 14.97 21.78 18.08
CA THR A 306 15.80 21.15 19.11
C THR A 306 17.12 20.60 18.57
N ALA A 307 17.37 20.73 17.26
CA ALA A 307 18.57 20.24 16.59
C ALA A 307 19.08 21.21 15.51
N ASN A 308 20.39 21.18 15.24
CA ASN A 308 21.04 21.97 14.20
C ASN A 308 21.51 21.05 13.07
N PHE A 309 21.14 21.37 11.83
CA PHE A 309 21.53 20.59 10.65
C PHE A 309 22.43 21.43 9.74
N VAL A 310 23.39 20.77 9.10
CA VAL A 310 24.28 21.36 8.11
C VAL A 310 24.36 20.44 6.90
N THR A 311 24.38 21.01 5.69
CA THR A 311 24.58 20.23 4.46
C THR A 311 25.97 19.62 4.44
N ASP A 312 26.08 18.38 3.97
CA ASP A 312 27.36 17.66 3.87
C ASP A 312 28.42 18.45 3.08
N ALA A 313 28.03 19.06 1.96
CA ALA A 313 28.89 19.91 1.16
C ALA A 313 29.48 21.10 1.94
N PHE A 314 28.67 21.72 2.80
CA PHE A 314 29.13 22.84 3.62
C PHE A 314 30.01 22.39 4.80
N SER A 315 29.71 21.23 5.39
CA SER A 315 30.57 20.59 6.40
C SER A 315 31.96 20.26 5.83
N SER A 316 32.02 19.70 4.62
CA SER A 316 33.27 19.47 3.89
C SER A 316 34.04 20.77 3.64
N LYS A 317 33.33 21.82 3.24
CA LYS A 317 33.93 23.14 2.98
C LYS A 317 34.53 23.76 4.24
N LEU A 318 33.91 23.55 5.40
CA LEU A 318 34.41 24.04 6.69
C LEU A 318 35.58 23.21 7.26
N GLY A 319 35.96 22.09 6.62
CA GLY A 319 37.06 21.25 7.11
C GLY A 319 36.85 20.64 8.49
N LEU A 320 35.60 20.50 8.93
CA LEU A 320 35.29 20.02 10.29
C LEU A 320 35.65 18.54 10.45
N SER A 321 36.29 18.21 11.58
CA SER A 321 36.63 16.84 11.96
C SER A 321 35.37 16.01 12.16
N ARG A 322 35.12 15.07 11.24
CA ARG A 322 34.00 14.14 11.29
C ARG A 322 34.35 13.00 12.23
N HIS A 323 33.65 12.89 13.34
CA HIS A 323 33.72 11.69 14.16
C HIS A 323 32.83 10.64 13.49
N GLY A 324 33.45 9.63 12.89
CA GLY A 324 32.72 8.53 12.26
C GLY A 324 32.05 7.68 13.33
N THR A 325 30.75 7.87 13.55
CA THR A 325 29.89 6.73 13.84
C THR A 325 29.81 5.89 12.57
N SER A 326 29.87 4.56 12.71
CA SER A 326 29.79 3.59 11.62
C SER A 326 28.84 4.09 10.53
N SER A 327 29.36 4.32 9.32
CA SER A 327 28.65 4.99 8.22
C SER A 327 27.28 4.35 7.94
N THR A 328 26.23 4.85 8.60
CA THR A 328 24.85 4.48 8.32
C THR A 328 24.17 5.68 7.67
N THR A 329 24.04 5.67 6.34
CA THR A 329 23.10 6.55 5.66
C THR A 329 21.72 6.31 6.28
N ILE A 330 21.20 7.30 7.02
CA ILE A 330 19.86 7.21 7.61
C ILE A 330 18.86 7.32 6.47
N THR A 331 18.48 6.18 5.87
CA THR A 331 17.29 6.14 5.03
C THR A 331 16.08 6.34 5.95
N VAL A 332 15.51 7.54 5.94
CA VAL A 332 14.36 7.94 6.77
C VAL A 332 13.17 6.99 6.58
N LYS A 333 13.02 6.42 5.38
CA LYS A 333 11.92 5.50 5.01
C LYS A 333 10.55 6.09 5.34
N ALA A 334 10.38 7.39 5.14
CA ALA A 334 9.09 8.05 5.26
C ALA A 334 8.10 7.43 4.26
N VAL A 335 6.84 7.31 4.66
CA VAL A 335 5.79 6.69 3.84
C VAL A 335 4.77 7.75 3.45
N HIS A 336 4.30 7.70 2.21
CA HIS A 336 3.12 8.44 1.75
C HIS A 336 2.12 7.46 1.16
N ILE A 337 0.85 7.60 1.53
CA ILE A 337 -0.24 6.72 1.11
C ILE A 337 -1.34 7.57 0.50
N GLU A 338 -1.62 7.33 -0.78
CA GLU A 338 -2.67 8.05 -1.49
C GLU A 338 -3.75 7.07 -1.98
N LEU A 339 -5.02 7.40 -1.72
CA LEU A 339 -6.15 6.68 -2.29
C LEU A 339 -6.38 7.15 -3.73
N VAL A 340 -6.52 6.18 -4.64
CA VAL A 340 -6.80 6.41 -6.06
C VAL A 340 -8.06 5.64 -6.48
N THR A 341 -8.82 6.20 -7.42
CA THR A 341 -10.08 5.63 -7.92
C THR A 341 -9.86 4.59 -9.02
N ALA A 342 -8.70 4.60 -9.69
CA ALA A 342 -8.35 3.68 -10.76
C ALA A 342 -6.84 3.39 -10.80
N LEU A 343 -6.47 2.26 -11.41
CA LEU A 343 -5.07 1.91 -11.70
C LEU A 343 -4.69 2.39 -13.11
N SER A 344 -4.76 3.71 -13.33
CA SER A 344 -4.46 4.35 -14.62
C SER A 344 -3.30 5.35 -14.51
N SER A 345 -2.79 5.79 -15.65
CA SER A 345 -1.74 6.82 -15.72
C SER A 345 -2.24 8.16 -15.17
N GLU A 346 -3.47 8.55 -15.51
CA GLU A 346 -4.08 9.82 -15.08
C GLU A 346 -4.27 9.84 -13.55
N ALA A 347 -4.75 8.73 -12.99
CA ALA A 347 -4.90 8.59 -11.54
C ALA A 347 -3.56 8.65 -10.81
N TYR A 348 -2.49 8.08 -11.41
CA TYR A 348 -1.13 8.20 -10.89
C TYR A 348 -0.61 9.63 -10.98
N ILE A 349 -0.78 10.34 -12.10
CA ILE A 349 -0.37 11.74 -12.25
C ILE A 349 -1.08 12.61 -11.21
N ALA A 350 -2.37 12.40 -10.99
CA ALA A 350 -3.13 13.12 -9.97
C ALA A 350 -2.61 12.82 -8.55
N ALA A 351 -2.23 11.57 -8.25
CA ALA A 351 -1.59 11.22 -6.98
C ALA A 351 -0.20 11.85 -6.84
N LEU A 352 0.61 11.86 -7.89
CA LEU A 352 1.94 12.47 -7.90
C LEU A 352 1.85 13.99 -7.71
N LYS A 353 0.91 14.67 -8.38
CA LYS A 353 0.67 16.11 -8.18
C LYS A 353 0.31 16.41 -6.73
N ARG A 354 -0.59 15.62 -6.13
CA ARG A 354 -0.95 15.74 -4.71
C ARG A 354 0.25 15.50 -3.78
N PHE A 355 1.10 14.52 -4.08
CA PHE A 355 2.36 14.29 -3.36
C PHE A 355 3.29 15.51 -3.44
N VAL A 356 3.56 16.00 -4.65
CA VAL A 356 4.43 17.16 -4.88
C VAL A 356 3.91 18.40 -4.17
N SER A 357 2.60 18.66 -4.22
CA SER A 357 1.97 19.78 -3.52
C SER A 357 2.13 19.72 -2.00
N ARG A 358 2.27 18.52 -1.41
CA ARG A 358 2.39 18.34 0.05
C ARG A 358 3.82 18.18 0.54
N ARG A 359 4.67 17.55 -0.27
CA ARG A 359 6.02 17.09 0.12
C ARG A 359 7.14 17.84 -0.59
N GLY A 360 6.79 18.68 -1.56
CA GLY A 360 7.74 19.22 -2.50
C GLY A 360 8.06 18.23 -3.62
N LYS A 361 8.65 18.75 -4.68
CA LYS A 361 9.00 17.96 -5.86
C LYS A 361 10.21 17.06 -5.56
N PRO A 362 10.11 15.74 -5.79
CA PRO A 362 11.25 14.86 -5.63
C PRO A 362 12.26 15.09 -6.74
N ARG A 363 13.55 14.91 -6.43
CA ARG A 363 14.61 14.88 -7.46
C ARG A 363 14.49 13.64 -8.34
N SER A 364 14.23 12.48 -7.73
CA SER A 364 14.12 11.21 -8.45
C SER A 364 13.01 10.32 -7.89
N ILE A 365 12.41 9.53 -8.77
CA ILE A 365 11.39 8.53 -8.44
C ILE A 365 11.88 7.17 -8.95
N TRP A 366 11.83 6.16 -8.09
CA TRP A 366 12.13 4.78 -8.44
C TRP A 366 10.83 3.97 -8.46
N SER A 367 10.58 3.23 -9.54
CA SER A 367 9.38 2.39 -9.71
C SER A 367 9.69 1.08 -10.44
N ASP A 368 8.78 0.10 -10.36
CA ASP A 368 8.77 -1.00 -11.33
C ASP A 368 8.25 -0.54 -12.71
N ASN A 369 8.40 -1.41 -13.72
CA ASN A 369 7.92 -1.20 -15.08
C ASN A 369 6.39 -1.36 -15.23
N GLY A 370 5.61 -1.02 -14.19
CA GLY A 370 4.15 -0.98 -14.28
C GLY A 370 3.71 -0.02 -15.40
N THR A 371 2.77 -0.47 -16.22
CA THR A 371 2.33 0.26 -17.43
C THR A 371 1.76 1.64 -17.13
N ASN A 372 1.10 1.80 -15.98
CA ASN A 372 0.58 3.07 -15.47
C ASN A 372 1.71 4.05 -15.10
N PHE A 373 2.82 3.57 -14.53
CA PHE A 373 3.97 4.42 -14.17
C PHE A 373 4.76 4.84 -15.41
N VAL A 374 4.98 3.91 -16.34
CA VAL A 374 5.65 4.18 -17.61
C VAL A 374 4.81 5.13 -18.47
N GLY A 375 3.50 4.88 -18.56
CA GLY A 375 2.55 5.74 -19.29
C GLY A 375 2.53 7.17 -18.74
N ALA A 376 2.40 7.33 -17.43
CA ALA A 376 2.43 8.64 -16.79
C ALA A 376 3.77 9.38 -16.97
N CYS A 377 4.90 8.66 -16.91
CA CYS A 377 6.23 9.22 -17.15
C CYS A 377 6.35 9.76 -18.59
N ASN A 378 5.87 9.01 -19.57
CA ASN A 378 5.89 9.43 -20.97
C ASN A 378 5.00 10.66 -21.20
N GLU A 379 3.83 10.71 -20.58
CA GLU A 379 2.93 11.86 -20.65
C GLU A 379 3.56 13.12 -20.04
N LEU A 380 4.16 13.01 -18.85
CA LEU A 380 4.85 14.12 -18.20
C LEU A 380 6.07 14.61 -19.01
N LYS A 381 6.82 13.70 -19.65
CA LYS A 381 7.93 14.05 -20.55
C LYS A 381 7.44 14.76 -21.82
N GLY A 382 6.32 14.31 -22.40
CA GLY A 382 5.73 14.93 -23.59
C GLY A 382 5.21 16.36 -23.36
N VAL A 383 4.74 16.67 -22.17
CA VAL A 383 4.34 18.04 -21.80
C VAL A 383 5.56 18.95 -21.68
N LEU A 384 6.67 18.47 -21.11
CA LEU A 384 7.92 19.22 -20.98
C LEU A 384 8.55 19.58 -22.34
N SER A 385 8.39 18.73 -23.35
CA SER A 385 8.93 18.97 -24.70
C SER A 385 8.12 19.97 -25.54
N ASN A 386 6.86 20.26 -25.17
CA ASN A 386 5.95 21.09 -25.97
C ASN A 386 5.79 22.53 -25.44
N SER A 387 6.63 22.97 -24.50
CA SER A 387 6.55 24.32 -23.92
C SER A 387 7.81 25.13 -24.21
N ASP A 388 7.66 26.38 -24.65
CA ASP A 388 8.76 27.35 -24.86
C ASP A 388 9.49 27.73 -23.54
N ILE A 389 9.09 27.15 -22.41
CA ILE A 389 9.68 27.28 -21.07
C ILE A 389 10.69 26.12 -20.80
N ALA A 390 10.95 25.28 -21.81
CA ALA A 390 11.79 24.08 -21.71
C ALA A 390 13.16 24.33 -21.06
N SER A 391 13.79 25.49 -21.22
CA SER A 391 15.10 25.78 -20.63
C SER A 391 15.08 25.88 -19.09
N PHE A 392 14.00 26.42 -18.50
CA PHE A 392 13.87 26.59 -17.05
C PHE A 392 13.26 25.34 -16.37
N MET A 393 12.35 24.64 -17.06
CA MET A 393 11.75 23.40 -16.56
C MET A 393 12.64 22.16 -16.77
N SER A 394 13.51 22.14 -17.79
CA SER A 394 14.44 21.03 -18.04
C SER A 394 15.49 20.86 -16.94
N GLN A 395 15.89 21.91 -16.22
CA GLN A 395 16.78 21.80 -15.07
C GLN A 395 16.08 21.27 -13.81
N GLU A 396 14.75 21.24 -13.82
CA GLU A 396 13.88 21.02 -12.68
C GLU A 396 12.96 19.78 -12.89
N GLY A 397 13.34 18.85 -13.78
CA GLY A 397 12.60 17.61 -14.05
C GLY A 397 12.73 16.58 -12.91
N ILE A 398 11.75 15.67 -12.80
CA ILE A 398 11.86 14.49 -11.92
C ILE A 398 12.57 13.37 -12.68
N ASP A 399 13.67 12.84 -12.12
CA ASP A 399 14.38 11.69 -12.68
C ASP A 399 13.62 10.38 -12.41
N PHE A 400 12.90 9.88 -13.41
CA PHE A 400 12.21 8.59 -13.33
C PHE A 400 13.15 7.44 -13.63
N ASN A 401 13.40 6.61 -12.63
CA ASN A 401 14.23 5.41 -12.70
C ASN A 401 13.35 4.17 -12.58
N PHE A 402 13.50 3.24 -13.53
CA PHE A 402 12.73 2.01 -13.53
C PHE A 402 13.61 0.81 -13.20
N SER A 403 13.19 0.06 -12.19
CA SER A 403 13.89 -1.14 -11.74
C SER A 403 13.90 -2.21 -12.85
N PRO A 404 15.03 -2.93 -13.05
CA PRO A 404 15.10 -3.99 -14.04
C PRO A 404 14.00 -5.05 -13.83
N PRO A 405 13.44 -5.64 -14.90
CA PRO A 405 12.46 -6.71 -14.78
C PRO A 405 12.95 -7.82 -13.84
N TYR A 406 12.07 -8.36 -13.01
CA TYR A 406 12.37 -9.45 -12.05
C TYR A 406 13.38 -9.12 -10.94
N SER A 407 13.60 -7.84 -10.63
CA SER A 407 14.50 -7.40 -9.55
C SER A 407 13.76 -6.75 -8.36
N PRO A 408 12.92 -7.49 -7.61
CA PRO A 408 12.09 -6.95 -6.53
C PRO A 408 12.91 -6.33 -5.37
N HIS A 409 14.20 -6.65 -5.27
CA HIS A 409 15.07 -6.09 -4.23
C HIS A 409 15.23 -4.56 -4.35
N PHE A 410 15.15 -3.98 -5.56
CA PHE A 410 15.24 -2.52 -5.75
C PHE A 410 14.02 -1.76 -5.21
N ASN A 411 12.85 -2.40 -5.18
CA ASN A 411 11.61 -1.83 -4.66
C ASN A 411 11.29 -2.33 -3.23
N GLY A 412 12.17 -3.12 -2.61
CA GLY A 412 11.92 -3.82 -1.36
C GLY A 412 11.53 -2.93 -0.18
N LEU A 413 11.96 -1.67 -0.16
CA LEU A 413 11.54 -0.69 0.87
C LEU A 413 10.08 -0.29 0.73
N ALA A 414 9.64 0.04 -0.50
CA ALA A 414 8.26 0.37 -0.80
C ALA A 414 7.37 -0.87 -0.62
N GLU A 415 7.81 -2.04 -1.08
CA GLU A 415 7.07 -3.30 -0.91
C GLU A 415 6.91 -3.71 0.55
N ALA A 416 7.93 -3.51 1.40
CA ALA A 416 7.82 -3.76 2.83
C ALA A 416 6.79 -2.83 3.51
N ALA A 417 6.80 -1.54 3.17
CA ALA A 417 5.82 -0.58 3.67
C ALA A 417 4.40 -0.90 3.19
N VAL A 418 4.25 -1.25 1.91
CA VAL A 418 2.98 -1.66 1.30
C VAL A 418 2.47 -2.97 1.93
N LYS A 419 3.35 -3.95 2.17
CA LYS A 419 3.00 -5.23 2.79
C LYS A 419 2.52 -5.05 4.24
N ALA A 420 3.24 -4.23 5.02
CA ALA A 420 2.83 -3.87 6.38
C ALA A 420 1.46 -3.19 6.39
N THR A 421 1.23 -2.26 5.45
CA THR A 421 -0.04 -1.53 5.36
C THR A 421 -1.19 -2.42 4.89
N LYS A 422 -1.01 -3.19 3.81
CA LYS A 422 -2.04 -4.04 3.19
C LYS A 422 -2.45 -5.22 4.07
N GLY A 423 -1.51 -5.85 4.77
CA GLY A 423 -1.81 -6.97 5.66
C GLY A 423 -2.79 -6.57 6.77
N HIS A 424 -2.63 -5.36 7.31
CA HIS A 424 -3.43 -4.84 8.41
C HIS A 424 -4.76 -4.29 7.92
N LEU A 425 -4.76 -3.54 6.82
CA LEU A 425 -5.98 -3.08 6.18
C LEU A 425 -6.88 -4.24 5.74
N LYS A 426 -6.35 -5.30 5.13
CA LYS A 426 -7.17 -6.41 4.60
C LYS A 426 -8.01 -7.12 5.67
N LYS A 427 -7.48 -7.28 6.88
CA LYS A 427 -8.21 -7.91 8.01
C LYS A 427 -9.22 -6.97 8.67
N LEU A 428 -9.02 -5.66 8.56
CA LEU A 428 -9.91 -4.66 9.15
C LEU A 428 -11.03 -4.27 8.17
N LEU A 429 -10.71 -4.18 6.89
CA LEU A 429 -11.67 -3.93 5.81
C LEU A 429 -12.56 -5.15 5.50
N SER A 430 -12.21 -6.35 5.96
CA SER A 430 -13.13 -7.50 5.88
C SER A 430 -14.30 -7.38 6.87
N LEU A 431 -14.25 -6.45 7.82
CA LEU A 431 -15.27 -6.27 8.86
C LEU A 431 -16.25 -5.13 8.54
N THR A 432 -15.87 -4.19 7.66
CA THR A 432 -16.70 -3.03 7.28
C THR A 432 -16.41 -2.55 5.87
N HIS A 433 -17.45 -2.08 5.17
CA HIS A 433 -17.29 -1.25 3.99
C HIS A 433 -17.10 0.20 4.43
N LEU A 434 -16.04 0.84 3.93
CA LEU A 434 -15.78 2.26 4.14
C LEU A 434 -16.13 3.03 2.86
N THR A 435 -16.69 4.23 3.02
CA THR A 435 -16.80 5.19 1.93
C THR A 435 -15.41 5.67 1.48
N TYR A 436 -15.34 6.36 0.35
CA TYR A 436 -14.08 6.97 -0.12
C TYR A 436 -13.48 7.92 0.93
N GLU A 437 -14.30 8.77 1.54
CA GLU A 437 -13.87 9.73 2.57
C GLU A 437 -13.39 9.04 3.84
N GLU A 438 -14.10 8.00 4.29
CA GLU A 438 -13.73 7.20 5.46
C GLU A 438 -12.41 6.46 5.23
N MET A 439 -12.23 5.85 4.04
CA MET A 439 -10.98 5.20 3.65
C MET A 439 -9.84 6.21 3.56
N SER A 440 -10.05 7.35 2.90
CA SER A 440 -9.04 8.40 2.77
C SER A 440 -8.58 8.90 4.15
N SER A 441 -9.53 9.17 5.04
CA SER A 441 -9.24 9.58 6.43
C SER A 441 -8.46 8.51 7.19
N CYS A 442 -8.86 7.25 7.07
CA CYS A 442 -8.19 6.11 7.68
C CYS A 442 -6.73 5.98 7.19
N LEU A 443 -6.50 6.08 5.88
CA LEU A 443 -5.16 5.98 5.29
C LEU A 443 -4.26 7.14 5.73
N CYS A 444 -4.78 8.37 5.83
CA CYS A 444 -4.02 9.50 6.38
C CYS A 444 -3.60 9.26 7.84
N GLN A 445 -4.48 8.69 8.67
CA GLN A 445 -4.15 8.36 10.06
C GLN A 445 -3.13 7.22 10.16
N ILE A 446 -3.21 6.22 9.28
CA ILE A 446 -2.22 5.13 9.19
C ILE A 446 -0.86 5.67 8.73
N GLU A 447 -0.83 6.55 7.73
CA GLU A 447 0.39 7.24 7.29
C GLU A 447 1.05 7.97 8.48
N ALA A 448 0.24 8.66 9.29
CA ALA A 448 0.74 9.34 10.48
C ALA A 448 1.35 8.36 11.50
N ILE A 449 0.70 7.22 11.74
CA ILE A 449 1.22 6.15 12.60
C ILE A 449 2.58 5.66 12.10
N LEU A 450 2.68 5.30 10.82
CA LEU A 450 3.91 4.80 10.22
C LEU A 450 5.05 5.82 10.32
N ASN A 451 4.75 7.11 10.12
CA ASN A 451 5.74 8.18 10.15
C ASN A 451 6.07 8.69 11.56
N SER A 452 5.31 8.31 12.58
CA SER A 452 5.60 8.63 13.99
C SER A 452 6.63 7.70 14.63
N ARG A 453 7.03 6.61 13.96
CA ARG A 453 7.88 5.58 14.55
C ARG A 453 9.27 6.12 14.96
N PRO A 454 9.77 5.80 16.17
CA PRO A 454 11.12 6.14 16.63
C PRO A 454 12.20 5.47 15.77
N LEU A 455 13.17 6.23 15.26
CA LEU A 455 14.30 5.71 14.50
C LEU A 455 15.54 5.59 15.39
N THR A 456 15.93 6.69 16.04
CA THR A 456 17.15 6.81 16.84
C THR A 456 16.94 7.91 17.89
N PRO A 457 17.66 7.93 19.03
CA PRO A 457 17.62 9.05 19.97
C PRO A 457 18.03 10.37 19.28
N ILE A 458 17.39 11.48 19.66
CA ILE A 458 17.78 12.82 19.15
C ILE A 458 19.02 13.32 19.91
N SER A 459 19.08 13.06 21.21
CA SER A 459 20.13 13.54 22.08
C SER A 459 20.79 12.40 22.87
N SER A 460 22.05 12.60 23.24
CA SER A 460 22.77 11.79 24.21
C SER A 460 22.40 12.14 25.67
N ASP A 461 21.69 13.25 25.91
CA ASP A 461 21.23 13.70 27.23
C ASP A 461 20.39 12.60 27.93
N PRO A 462 20.79 12.17 29.15
CA PRO A 462 20.02 11.22 29.95
C PRO A 462 18.59 11.64 30.32
N LEU A 463 18.28 12.94 30.30
CA LEU A 463 16.95 13.47 30.59
C LEU A 463 16.07 13.58 29.35
N ASP A 464 16.66 13.59 28.16
CA ASP A 464 15.94 13.62 26.91
C ASP A 464 15.50 12.20 26.48
N LEU A 465 14.19 12.00 26.43
CA LEU A 465 13.56 10.76 25.99
C LEU A 465 13.04 10.85 24.55
N THR A 466 13.33 11.92 23.82
CA THR A 466 12.84 12.10 22.46
C THR A 466 13.62 11.25 21.46
N ALA A 467 12.89 10.77 20.46
CA ALA A 467 13.46 10.00 19.37
C ALA A 467 13.17 10.70 18.04
N LEU A 468 14.15 10.64 17.15
CA LEU A 468 14.02 11.08 15.77
C LEU A 468 13.03 10.17 15.07
N THR A 469 12.11 10.73 14.31
CA THR A 469 11.07 9.98 13.59
C THR A 469 11.02 10.46 12.14
N PRO A 470 10.45 9.67 11.20
CA PRO A 470 10.24 10.15 9.83
C PRO A 470 9.48 11.47 9.76
N ALA A 471 8.54 11.70 10.69
CA ALA A 471 7.80 12.96 10.77
C ALA A 471 8.72 14.20 10.92
N HIS A 472 9.83 14.09 11.66
CA HIS A 472 10.76 15.21 11.81
C HIS A 472 11.34 15.66 10.47
N PHE A 473 11.62 14.73 9.56
CA PHE A 473 12.10 15.05 8.21
C PHE A 473 10.99 15.55 7.28
N LEU A 474 9.75 15.17 7.55
CA LEU A 474 8.61 15.47 6.71
C LEU A 474 7.96 16.82 7.02
N ILE A 475 7.88 17.17 8.30
CA ILE A 475 7.16 18.37 8.79
C ILE A 475 7.94 19.15 9.85
N GLY A 476 9.20 18.79 10.13
CA GLY A 476 10.06 19.47 11.12
C GLY A 476 9.76 19.13 12.58
N ARG A 477 8.74 18.32 12.88
CA ARG A 477 8.25 18.06 14.24
C ARG A 477 7.62 16.67 14.39
N PRO A 478 7.44 16.14 15.62
CA PRO A 478 6.73 14.89 15.82
C PRO A 478 5.24 15.03 15.42
N LEU A 479 4.67 13.95 14.89
CA LEU A 479 3.23 13.85 14.63
C LEU A 479 2.47 13.57 15.92
N THR A 480 1.42 14.34 16.15
CA THR A 480 0.48 14.17 17.26
C THR A 480 -0.94 13.93 16.73
N SER A 481 -1.78 13.24 17.49
CA SER A 481 -3.20 13.04 17.13
C SER A 481 -4.11 13.93 17.95
N VAL A 482 -5.25 14.30 17.36
CA VAL A 482 -6.39 14.86 18.11
C VAL A 482 -6.80 13.86 19.21
N PRO A 483 -7.05 14.30 20.45
CA PRO A 483 -7.51 13.41 21.51
C PRO A 483 -8.81 12.71 21.11
N HIS A 484 -8.87 11.40 21.33
CA HIS A 484 -10.08 10.62 21.08
C HIS A 484 -10.26 9.56 22.18
N PRO A 485 -11.49 9.34 22.67
CA PRO A 485 -11.76 8.27 23.63
C PRO A 485 -11.42 6.89 23.05
N GLN A 486 -10.90 5.99 23.89
CA GLN A 486 -10.67 4.61 23.46
C GLN A 486 -12.01 3.94 23.17
N ILE A 487 -12.12 3.30 22.00
CA ILE A 487 -13.33 2.59 21.62
C ILE A 487 -13.23 1.18 22.22
N THR A 488 -14.03 0.92 23.24
CA THR A 488 -14.03 -0.36 23.96
C THR A 488 -15.04 -1.35 23.38
N ASP A 489 -16.05 -0.88 22.63
CA ASP A 489 -17.05 -1.74 21.99
C ASP A 489 -16.44 -2.44 20.78
N GLY A 490 -16.28 -3.77 20.90
CA GLY A 490 -15.81 -4.63 19.83
C GLY A 490 -16.84 -4.90 18.74
N ASN A 491 -18.12 -4.55 18.97
CA ASN A 491 -19.17 -4.75 17.98
C ASN A 491 -19.29 -3.56 17.03
N ILE A 492 -18.51 -3.65 15.96
CA ILE A 492 -18.46 -2.73 14.82
C ILE A 492 -19.85 -2.32 14.28
N THR A 493 -20.85 -3.20 14.34
CA THR A 493 -22.18 -2.91 13.79
C THR A 493 -22.95 -1.86 14.59
N ARG A 494 -22.65 -1.73 15.89
CA ARG A 494 -23.27 -0.76 16.82
C ARG A 494 -22.56 0.59 16.83
N LEU A 495 -21.33 0.64 16.31
CA LEU A 495 -20.54 1.86 16.24
C LEU A 495 -21.06 2.80 15.15
N GLU A 496 -21.08 4.10 15.48
CA GLU A 496 -21.27 5.16 14.49
C GLU A 496 -20.13 5.14 13.46
N ARG A 497 -20.38 5.67 12.26
CA ARG A 497 -19.40 5.60 11.16
C ARG A 497 -18.04 6.19 11.51
N TYR A 498 -18.02 7.32 12.22
CA TYR A 498 -16.76 7.94 12.64
C TYR A 498 -15.99 7.05 13.65
N GLN A 499 -16.71 6.37 14.55
CA GLN A 499 -16.11 5.46 15.54
C GLN A 499 -15.52 4.22 14.89
N ARG A 500 -16.05 3.80 13.73
CA ARG A 500 -15.49 2.68 12.95
C ARG A 500 -14.10 3.02 12.40
N VAL A 501 -13.92 4.22 11.85
CA VAL A 501 -12.60 4.68 11.36
C VAL A 501 -11.58 4.69 12.50
N GLU A 502 -12.00 5.19 13.66
CA GLU A 502 -11.17 5.23 14.86
C GLU A 502 -10.82 3.83 15.39
N LEU A 503 -11.78 2.90 15.43
CA LEU A 503 -11.52 1.52 15.84
C LEU A 503 -10.50 0.85 14.91
N ILE A 504 -10.59 1.10 13.60
CA ILE A 504 -9.62 0.60 12.62
C ILE A 504 -8.22 1.18 12.91
N ARG A 505 -8.13 2.48 13.22
CA ARG A 505 -6.88 3.12 13.65
C ARG A 505 -6.29 2.47 14.91
N GLN A 506 -7.10 2.24 15.94
CA GLN A 506 -6.69 1.62 17.20
C GLN A 506 -6.20 0.18 17.00
N HIS A 507 -6.92 -0.62 16.20
CA HIS A 507 -6.50 -1.97 15.84
C HIS A 507 -5.20 -1.98 15.03
N PHE A 508 -5.07 -1.09 14.05
CA PHE A 508 -3.85 -0.94 13.27
C PHE A 508 -2.65 -0.63 14.19
N TRP A 509 -2.79 0.36 15.08
CA TRP A 509 -1.75 0.74 16.03
C TRP A 509 -1.30 -0.42 16.92
N LYS A 510 -2.26 -1.09 17.57
CA LYS A 510 -2.00 -2.22 18.48
C LYS A 510 -1.19 -3.32 17.78
N ARG A 511 -1.48 -3.58 16.51
CA ARG A 511 -0.77 -4.59 15.72
C ARG A 511 0.58 -4.10 15.22
N PHE A 512 0.62 -2.87 14.69
CA PHE A 512 1.83 -2.26 14.14
C PHE A 512 2.95 -2.14 15.17
N ILE A 513 2.66 -1.70 16.41
CA ILE A 513 3.67 -1.66 17.48
C ILE A 513 4.33 -3.02 17.67
N ASN A 514 3.53 -4.08 17.79
CA ASN A 514 4.05 -5.43 18.06
C ASN A 514 4.98 -5.92 16.94
N GLU A 515 4.61 -5.68 15.68
CA GLU A 515 5.42 -6.05 14.53
C GLU A 515 6.67 -5.17 14.40
N TYR A 516 6.53 -3.87 14.65
CA TYR A 516 7.65 -2.93 14.61
C TYR A 516 8.71 -3.26 15.67
N ILE A 517 8.27 -3.51 16.90
CA ILE A 517 9.13 -3.99 17.99
C ILE A 517 9.79 -5.32 17.61
N SER A 518 9.04 -6.25 17.02
CA SER A 518 9.61 -7.53 16.56
C SER A 518 10.68 -7.33 15.48
N LEU A 519 10.49 -6.37 14.57
CA LEU A 519 11.46 -6.04 13.52
C LEU A 519 12.73 -5.39 14.09
N LEU A 520 12.60 -4.50 15.09
CA LEU A 520 13.74 -3.97 15.81
C LEU A 520 14.54 -5.08 16.51
N GLN A 521 13.86 -6.06 17.11
CA GLN A 521 14.48 -7.22 17.75
C GLN A 521 15.10 -8.21 16.75
N GLN A 522 14.57 -8.35 15.54
CA GLN A 522 15.13 -9.26 14.51
C GLN A 522 16.42 -8.71 13.87
N LYS A 523 16.59 -7.39 13.79
CA LYS A 523 17.77 -6.76 13.19
C LYS A 523 19.05 -6.89 14.02
N SER A 524 18.99 -7.37 15.26
CA SER A 524 20.18 -7.63 16.10
C SER A 524 20.85 -8.99 15.85
N LYS A 525 20.45 -9.74 14.81
CA LYS A 525 20.81 -11.16 14.64
C LYS A 525 22.18 -11.50 14.05
N TRP A 526 23.10 -10.56 13.82
CA TRP A 526 24.47 -10.93 13.45
C TRP A 526 25.55 -10.10 14.17
N SER A 527 25.98 -10.61 15.32
CA SER A 527 27.37 -11.00 15.64
C SER A 527 27.50 -11.06 17.16
N THR A 528 27.62 -12.28 17.72
CA THR A 528 27.78 -12.59 19.16
C THR A 528 26.66 -12.15 20.10
N SER A 529 26.08 -13.11 20.82
CA SER A 529 25.17 -12.91 21.95
C SER A 529 25.91 -12.36 23.18
N THR A 530 26.40 -11.13 23.09
CA THR A 530 27.07 -10.38 24.18
C THR A 530 26.58 -8.93 24.28
N GLY A 531 25.39 -8.62 23.76
CA GLY A 531 24.81 -7.28 23.91
C GLY A 531 24.22 -7.08 25.31
N SER A 532 25.05 -6.84 26.32
CA SER A 532 24.55 -6.26 27.58
C SER A 532 23.92 -4.90 27.25
N LEU A 533 22.64 -4.70 27.57
CA LEU A 533 22.04 -3.39 27.38
C LEU A 533 22.75 -2.39 28.30
N ILE A 534 23.31 -1.31 27.73
CA ILE A 534 24.17 -0.39 28.47
C ILE A 534 23.30 0.70 29.13
N PRO A 535 23.57 1.10 30.39
CA PRO A 535 23.01 2.32 30.95
C PRO A 535 23.17 3.52 30.01
N GLY A 536 22.13 4.33 29.89
CA GLY A 536 22.04 5.43 28.92
C GLY A 536 21.35 5.05 27.61
N THR A 537 21.16 3.77 27.29
CA THR A 537 20.47 3.36 26.06
C THR A 537 19.00 3.74 26.10
N LEU A 538 18.51 4.43 25.05
CA LEU A 538 17.08 4.71 24.87
C LEU A 538 16.38 3.46 24.34
N VAL A 539 15.32 3.05 25.03
CA VAL A 539 14.55 1.84 24.75
C VAL A 539 13.07 2.16 24.60
N LEU A 540 12.40 1.39 23.73
CA LEU A 540 10.95 1.25 23.71
C LEU A 540 10.52 0.25 24.79
N VAL A 541 9.67 0.67 25.71
CA VAL A 541 9.05 -0.20 26.73
C VAL A 541 7.80 -0.82 26.13
N LYS A 542 7.64 -2.14 26.20
CA LYS A 542 6.45 -2.82 25.66
C LYS A 542 5.22 -2.53 26.54
N ASP A 543 4.54 -1.42 26.26
CA ASP A 543 3.23 -1.09 26.82
C ASP A 543 2.15 -1.23 25.73
N ARG A 544 1.13 -2.05 26.00
CA ARG A 544 0.05 -2.39 25.06
C ARG A 544 -1.17 -1.50 25.20
N THR A 545 -1.18 -0.60 26.18
CA THR A 545 -2.37 0.17 26.56
C THR A 545 -2.35 1.61 26.04
N LEU A 546 -1.23 2.05 25.46
CA LEU A 546 -1.06 3.43 25.04
C LEU A 546 -1.82 3.76 23.74
N PRO A 547 -2.38 4.99 23.63
CA PRO A 547 -3.03 5.47 22.42
C PRO A 547 -2.08 5.52 21.22
N ALA A 548 -2.64 5.61 20.01
CA ALA A 548 -1.81 5.73 18.81
C ALA A 548 -0.94 6.99 18.81
N LEU A 549 0.25 6.88 18.20
CA LEU A 549 1.31 7.92 18.14
C LEU A 549 2.05 8.16 19.46
N LEU A 550 1.62 7.54 20.58
CA LEU A 550 2.32 7.64 21.85
C LEU A 550 3.27 6.46 22.03
N TRP A 551 4.55 6.72 21.81
CA TRP A 551 5.60 5.73 21.96
C TRP A 551 6.13 5.71 23.40
N PRO A 552 6.02 4.57 24.12
CA PRO A 552 6.56 4.41 25.47
C PRO A 552 8.09 4.37 25.44
N LEU A 553 8.73 5.53 25.45
CA LEU A 553 10.18 5.65 25.48
C LEU A 553 10.68 5.75 26.93
N GLY A 554 11.84 5.14 27.17
CA GLY A 554 12.54 5.24 28.43
C GLY A 554 14.03 4.99 28.26
N ARG A 555 14.82 5.45 29.21
CA ARG A 555 16.28 5.30 29.18
C ARG A 555 16.73 4.34 30.27
N ILE A 556 17.61 3.41 29.94
CA ILE A 556 18.16 2.49 30.93
C ILE A 556 19.00 3.30 31.91
N THR A 557 18.71 3.23 33.20
CA THR A 557 19.51 3.87 34.25
C THR A 557 20.46 2.88 34.91
N LYS A 558 19.99 1.65 35.13
CA LYS A 558 20.75 0.58 35.79
C LYS A 558 20.41 -0.78 35.20
N THR A 559 21.33 -1.71 35.33
CA THR A 559 21.16 -3.11 34.93
C THR A 559 21.43 -4.03 36.10
N TYR A 560 20.65 -5.10 36.23
CA TYR A 560 20.79 -6.08 37.31
C TYR A 560 21.22 -7.44 36.74
N PRO A 561 22.46 -7.90 37.04
CA PRO A 561 22.89 -9.25 36.68
C PRO A 561 22.18 -10.29 37.55
N GLY A 562 21.85 -11.45 36.94
CA GLY A 562 21.37 -12.61 37.68
C GLY A 562 22.48 -13.32 38.45
N SER A 563 22.13 -14.37 39.19
CA SER A 563 23.09 -15.21 39.93
C SER A 563 24.13 -15.90 39.03
N ASP A 564 23.82 -16.04 37.73
CA ASP A 564 24.70 -16.57 36.69
C ASP A 564 25.54 -15.48 35.97
N GLY A 565 25.51 -14.23 36.47
CA GLY A 565 26.21 -13.09 35.89
C GLY A 565 25.55 -12.51 34.62
N ILE A 566 24.45 -13.10 34.14
CA ILE A 566 23.77 -12.65 32.92
C ILE A 566 22.71 -11.60 33.28
N THR A 567 22.86 -10.42 32.68
CA THR A 567 21.88 -9.32 32.85
C THR A 567 20.62 -9.60 32.03
N ARG A 568 19.49 -9.71 32.72
CA ARG A 568 18.17 -9.92 32.09
C ARG A 568 17.14 -8.85 32.47
N VAL A 569 17.48 -7.96 33.41
CA VAL A 569 16.59 -6.96 33.98
C VAL A 569 17.30 -5.60 33.99
N ALA A 570 16.56 -4.55 33.63
CA ALA A 570 17.03 -3.18 33.64
C ALA A 570 16.02 -2.26 34.37
N GLU A 571 16.56 -1.28 35.10
CA GLU A 571 15.84 -0.11 35.55
C GLU A 571 15.75 0.88 34.38
N VAL A 572 14.53 1.35 34.08
CA VAL A 572 14.24 2.23 32.96
C VAL A 572 13.52 3.47 33.46
N LYS A 573 14.12 4.64 33.24
CA LYS A 573 13.50 5.93 33.49
C LYS A 573 12.59 6.30 32.33
N THR A 574 11.29 6.42 32.60
CA THR A 574 10.26 6.85 31.65
C THR A 574 9.73 8.23 32.03
N ARG A 575 8.90 8.84 31.16
CA ARG A 575 8.26 10.14 31.45
C ARG A 575 7.41 10.13 32.72
N THR A 576 6.79 9.00 33.06
CA THR A 576 5.89 8.87 34.22
C THR A 576 6.59 8.36 35.48
N GLY A 577 7.90 8.12 35.41
CA GLY A 577 8.69 7.61 36.53
C GLY A 577 9.63 6.46 36.14
N THR A 578 10.28 5.89 37.14
CA THR A 578 11.23 4.79 36.97
C THR A 578 10.53 3.46 37.12
N VAL A 579 10.77 2.53 36.18
CA VAL A 579 10.18 1.19 36.19
C VAL A 579 11.26 0.14 35.97
N VAL A 580 11.12 -1.02 36.62
CA VAL A 580 12.00 -2.17 36.39
C VAL A 580 11.37 -3.09 35.35
N ARG A 581 12.12 -3.48 34.33
CA ARG A 581 11.65 -4.26 33.18
C ARG A 581 12.64 -5.32 32.76
N GLY A 582 12.13 -6.50 32.40
CA GLY A 582 12.94 -7.55 31.78
C GLY A 582 13.31 -7.20 30.35
N PHE A 583 14.43 -7.72 29.85
CA PHE A 583 14.92 -7.46 28.48
C PHE A 583 13.89 -7.88 27.41
N ASN A 584 13.06 -8.88 27.70
CA ASN A 584 11.94 -9.29 26.84
C ASN A 584 10.84 -8.23 26.67
N SER A 585 10.77 -7.26 27.59
CA SER A 585 9.77 -6.20 27.68
C SER A 585 10.30 -4.81 27.28
N ILE A 586 11.56 -4.73 26.83
CA ILE A 586 12.18 -3.52 26.32
C ILE A 586 12.85 -3.79 24.97
N CYS A 587 12.99 -2.76 24.14
CA CYS A 587 13.65 -2.86 22.85
C CYS A 587 14.57 -1.65 22.65
N PRO A 588 15.90 -1.81 22.54
CA PRO A 588 16.80 -0.70 22.26
C PRO A 588 16.49 -0.10 20.89
N LEU A 589 16.51 1.22 20.82
CA LEU A 589 16.54 1.91 19.53
C LEU A 589 17.93 1.75 18.91
N PRO A 590 18.02 1.56 17.59
CA PRO A 590 19.30 1.48 16.93
C PRO A 590 20.02 2.83 17.06
N LEU A 591 21.30 2.75 17.47
CA LEU A 591 22.23 3.87 17.35
C LEU A 591 22.82 3.80 15.95
N HIS A 592 22.66 4.88 15.18
CA HIS A 592 23.10 4.98 13.79
C HIS A 592 24.35 5.84 13.63
#